data_AF-A0AAI9IZ28-F1
#
_entry.id   AF-A0AAI9IZ28-F1
#
_cell.length_a   1.000
_cell.length_b   1.000
_cell.length_c   1.000
_cell.angle_alpha   90.00
_cell.angle_beta   90.00
_cell.angle_gamma   90.00
#
_symmetry.space_group_name_H-M   'P 1'
#
loop_
_entity.id
_entity.type
_entity.pdbx_description
1 polymer ?
#
loop_
_entity_poly.entity_id
_entity_poly.type
_entity_poly.pdbx_seq_one_letter_code
_entity_poly.pdbx_strand_id
1 'polypeptide(L)'
;GAPAHEVDLVYSTNAPDPDFIGELRALAERARVGLHVLVTQRDGKLSAERLVDMLPRAAQSEVWFCGPAGFGQALREGLAARGMPPACFHQELFEMR
;
A
#
# COMPACT_ATOMS: atom_id res chain seq x y z
N GLY A 1 13.59 0.91 -16.53
CA GLY A 1 12.35 1.35 -17.18
C GLY A 1 11.71 2.44 -16.34
N ALA A 2 11.12 3.45 -16.97
CA ALA A 2 10.25 4.40 -16.29
C ALA A 2 9.02 3.66 -15.73
N PRO A 3 8.44 4.11 -14.61
CA PRO A 3 7.26 3.45 -14.07
C PRO A 3 6.06 3.61 -15.01
N ALA A 4 5.16 2.64 -15.03
CA ALA A 4 3.93 2.69 -15.85
C ALA A 4 2.93 3.75 -15.33
N HIS A 5 3.06 4.14 -14.06
CA HIS A 5 2.22 5.08 -13.33
C HIS A 5 3.06 5.83 -12.29
N GLU A 6 2.71 7.08 -11.98
CA GLU A 6 3.43 7.92 -11.00
C GLU A 6 3.04 7.58 -9.55
N VAL A 7 1.87 6.95 -9.36
CA VAL A 7 1.29 6.61 -8.05
C VAL A 7 0.84 5.16 -8.02
N ASP A 8 1.20 4.45 -6.96
CA ASP A 8 0.75 3.08 -6.65
C ASP A 8 -0.21 3.11 -5.46
N LEU A 9 -1.34 2.41 -5.59
CA LEU A 9 -2.28 2.17 -4.50
C LEU A 9 -2.29 0.68 -4.15
N VAL A 10 -1.95 0.34 -2.90
CA VAL A 10 -2.07 -1.02 -2.38
C VAL A 10 -3.31 -1.12 -1.49
N TYR A 11 -4.34 -1.80 -1.97
CA TYR A 11 -5.54 -2.10 -1.20
C TYR A 11 -5.44 -3.50 -0.59
N SER A 12 -5.24 -3.55 0.73
CA SER A 12 -5.14 -4.81 1.49
C SER A 12 -6.44 -5.07 2.25
N THR A 13 -7.11 -6.18 1.99
CA THR A 13 -8.38 -6.57 2.63
C THR A 13 -8.39 -8.01 3.10
N ASN A 14 -9.13 -8.32 4.16
CA ASN A 14 -9.43 -9.68 4.63
C ASN A 14 -10.82 -10.18 4.20
N ALA A 15 -11.66 -9.29 3.67
CA ALA A 15 -13.02 -9.54 3.21
C ALA A 15 -13.18 -8.84 1.84
N PRO A 16 -12.78 -9.50 0.74
CA PRO A 16 -12.84 -8.90 -0.58
C PRO A 16 -14.30 -8.72 -1.01
N ASP A 17 -14.65 -7.49 -1.39
CA ASP A 17 -15.92 -7.16 -2.02
C ASP A 17 -15.68 -7.00 -3.53
N PRO A 18 -16.21 -7.90 -4.38
CA PRO A 18 -15.99 -7.86 -5.82
C PRO A 18 -16.49 -6.59 -6.50
N ASP A 19 -17.63 -6.04 -6.05
CA ASP A 19 -18.25 -4.87 -6.65
C ASP A 19 -17.41 -3.63 -6.32
N PHE A 20 -17.06 -3.46 -5.04
CA PHE A 20 -16.18 -2.38 -4.61
C PHE A 20 -14.80 -2.45 -5.27
N ILE A 21 -14.20 -3.65 -5.36
CA ILE A 21 -12.91 -3.85 -6.04
C ILE A 21 -13.03 -3.52 -7.53
N GLY A 22 -14.16 -3.85 -8.17
CA GLY A 22 -14.45 -3.48 -9.56
C GLY A 22 -14.48 -1.97 -9.76
N GLU A 23 -15.22 -1.25 -8.91
CA GLU A 23 -15.27 0.22 -8.93
C GLU A 23 -13.91 0.86 -8.69
N LEU A 24 -13.15 0.34 -7.71
CA LEU A 24 -11.82 0.81 -7.37
C LEU A 24 -10.83 0.63 -8.54
N ARG A 25 -10.91 -0.48 -9.28
CA ARG A 25 -10.13 -0.71 -10.51
C ARG A 25 -10.46 0.33 -11.57
N ALA A 26 -11.75 0.54 -11.84
CA ALA A 26 -12.18 1.54 -12.83
C ALA A 26 -11.74 2.96 -12.45
N LEU A 27 -11.74 3.30 -11.15
CA LEU A 27 -11.23 4.58 -10.64
C LEU A 27 -9.72 4.71 -10.86
N ALA A 28 -8.95 3.70 -10.47
CA ALA A 28 -7.50 3.69 -10.61
C ALA A 28 -7.06 3.81 -12.08
N GLU A 29 -7.72 3.10 -12.99
CA GLU A 29 -7.45 3.19 -14.43
C GLU A 29 -7.67 4.61 -14.97
N ARG A 30 -8.80 5.24 -14.63
CA ARG A 30 -9.09 6.63 -15.03
C ARG A 30 -8.07 7.62 -14.47
N ALA A 31 -7.59 7.38 -13.26
CA ALA A 31 -6.60 8.20 -12.58
C ALA A 31 -5.15 7.89 -12.97
N ARG A 32 -4.90 6.84 -13.77
CA ARG A 32 -3.57 6.30 -14.10
C ARG A 32 -2.76 5.92 -12.84
N VAL A 33 -3.44 5.33 -11.87
CA VAL A 33 -2.86 4.80 -10.62
C VAL A 33 -2.66 3.30 -10.77
N GLY A 34 -1.48 2.79 -10.39
CA GLY A 34 -1.21 1.37 -10.31
C GLY A 34 -1.93 0.75 -9.11
N LEU A 35 -3.05 0.05 -9.34
CA LEU A 35 -3.79 -0.60 -8.27
C LEU A 35 -3.32 -2.03 -8.02
N HIS A 36 -2.91 -2.31 -6.78
CA HIS A 36 -2.54 -3.63 -6.29
C HIS A 36 -3.53 -4.07 -5.23
N VAL A 37 -4.33 -5.10 -5.54
CA VAL A 37 -5.31 -5.66 -4.60
C VAL A 37 -4.74 -6.89 -3.94
N LEU A 38 -4.62 -6.85 -2.61
CA LEU A 38 -4.05 -7.91 -1.79
C LEU A 38 -5.13 -8.47 -0.84
N VAL A 39 -5.44 -9.74 -1.01
CA VAL A 39 -6.43 -10.44 -0.19
C VAL A 39 -5.69 -11.25 0.86
N THR A 40 -5.76 -10.84 2.12
CA THR A 40 -4.93 -11.39 3.21
C THR A 40 -5.06 -12.91 3.34
N GLN A 41 -6.27 -13.46 3.14
CA GLN A 41 -6.52 -14.90 3.24
C GLN A 41 -5.87 -15.71 2.11
N ARG A 42 -5.68 -15.10 0.94
CA ARG A 42 -5.12 -15.73 -0.27
C ARG A 42 -3.63 -15.46 -0.41
N ASP A 43 -3.24 -14.20 -0.19
CA ASP A 43 -1.92 -13.66 -0.55
C ASP A 43 -1.00 -13.51 0.66
N GLY A 44 -1.53 -13.68 1.88
CA GLY A 44 -0.85 -13.36 3.13
C GLY A 44 -0.96 -11.87 3.50
N LYS A 45 -0.41 -11.48 4.65
CA LYS A 45 -0.42 -10.07 5.08
C LYS A 45 0.57 -9.25 4.25
N LEU A 46 0.20 -8.00 3.95
CA LEU A 46 1.15 -7.03 3.41
C LEU A 46 2.23 -6.76 4.47
N SER A 47 3.49 -6.92 4.09
CA SER A 47 4.67 -6.60 4.91
C SER A 47 5.55 -5.61 4.15
N ALA A 48 6.49 -4.96 4.84
CA ALA A 48 7.44 -4.07 4.18
C ALA A 48 8.30 -4.80 3.12
N GLU A 49 8.64 -6.06 3.38
CA GLU A 49 9.35 -6.93 2.42
C GLU A 49 8.54 -7.09 1.14
N ARG A 50 7.30 -7.55 1.29
CA ARG A 50 6.40 -7.76 0.16
C ARG A 50 6.11 -6.46 -0.58
N LEU A 51 5.97 -5.36 0.14
CA LEU A 51 5.76 -4.05 -0.47
C LEU A 51 6.94 -3.66 -1.35
N VAL A 52 8.18 -3.90 -0.93
CA VAL A 52 9.38 -3.63 -1.74
C VAL A 52 9.52 -4.64 -2.89
N ASP A 53 9.14 -5.91 -2.70
CA ASP A 53 9.15 -6.89 -3.78
C ASP A 53 8.14 -6.55 -4.88
N MET A 54 6.95 -6.08 -4.50
CA MET A 54 5.92 -5.62 -5.42
C MET A 54 6.30 -4.27 -6.06
N LEU A 55 6.86 -3.37 -5.26
CA LEU A 55 7.20 -2.00 -5.62
C LEU A 55 8.64 -1.69 -5.21
N PRO A 56 9.65 -2.05 -6.04
CA PRO A 56 11.07 -1.88 -5.67
C PRO A 56 11.47 -0.43 -5.37
N ARG A 57 10.70 0.55 -5.86
CA ARG A 57 10.92 1.97 -5.60
C ARG A 57 10.19 2.50 -4.37
N ALA A 58 9.41 1.69 -3.67
CA ALA A 58 8.69 2.11 -2.46
C ALA A 58 9.65 2.72 -1.43
N ALA A 59 10.85 2.15 -1.24
CA ALA A 59 11.87 2.68 -0.33
C ALA A 59 12.40 4.09 -0.70
N GLN A 60 12.17 4.54 -1.93
CA GLN A 60 12.58 5.85 -2.47
C GLN A 60 11.39 6.80 -2.70
N SER A 61 10.19 6.40 -2.25
CA SER A 61 8.94 7.12 -2.47
C SER A 61 8.35 7.63 -1.15
N GLU A 62 7.40 8.55 -1.24
CA GLU A 62 6.54 8.87 -0.09
C GLU A 62 5.43 7.82 0.04
N VAL A 63 5.24 7.32 1.25
CA VAL A 63 4.19 6.33 1.57
C VAL A 63 3.14 6.99 2.44
N TRP A 64 1.90 6.93 1.96
CA TRP A 64 0.72 7.39 2.70
C TRP A 64 -0.08 6.16 3.13
N PHE A 65 -0.17 5.95 4.44
CA PHE A 65 -0.83 4.79 5.03
C PHE A 65 -2.10 5.21 5.78
N CYS A 66 -3.20 4.54 5.44
CA CYS A 66 -4.45 4.57 6.18
C CYS A 66 -4.80 3.15 6.62
N GLY A 67 -5.02 2.94 7.92
CA GLY A 67 -5.35 1.62 8.47
C GLY A 67 -5.00 1.48 9.95
N PRO A 68 -5.05 0.24 10.50
CA PRO A 68 -4.81 -0.01 11.90
C PRO A 68 -3.43 0.49 12.37
N ALA A 69 -3.38 1.18 13.51
CA ALA A 69 -2.17 1.87 13.96
C ALA A 69 -0.95 0.94 14.10
N GLY A 70 -1.14 -0.23 14.72
CA GLY A 70 -0.08 -1.22 14.87
C GLY A 70 0.42 -1.79 13.54
N PHE A 71 -0.44 -1.85 12.52
CA PHE A 71 -0.03 -2.28 11.19
C PHE A 71 0.79 -1.21 10.49
N GLY A 72 0.36 0.06 10.54
CA GLY A 72 1.13 1.19 10.04
C GLY A 72 2.51 1.29 10.67
N GLN A 73 2.61 1.11 11.99
CA GLN A 73 3.89 1.12 12.69
C GLN A 73 4.82 0.00 12.23
N ALA A 74 4.31 -1.23 12.07
CA ALA A 74 5.10 -2.36 11.58
C ALA A 74 5.61 -2.14 10.13
N LEU A 75 4.78 -1.53 9.27
CA LEU A 75 5.22 -1.16 7.92
C LEU A 75 6.30 -0.08 7.96
N ARG A 76 6.11 0.97 8.77
CA ARG A 76 7.09 2.05 8.93
C ARG A 76 8.45 1.53 9.35
N GLU A 77 8.50 0.70 10.38
CA GLU A 77 9.75 0.09 10.87
C GLU A 77 10.40 -0.81 9.80
N GLY A 78 9.60 -1.64 9.14
CA GLY A 78 10.10 -2.55 8.12
C GLY A 78 10.63 -1.84 6.87
N LEU A 79 10.05 -0.70 6.49
CA LEU A 79 10.52 0.13 5.38
C LEU A 79 11.75 0.95 5.78
N ALA A 80 11.80 1.46 7.01
CA ALA A 80 12.97 2.16 7.53
C ALA A 80 14.20 1.24 7.57
N ALA A 81 14.03 -0.02 7.98
CA ALA A 81 15.08 -1.04 7.93
C ALA A 81 15.58 -1.33 6.49
N ARG A 82 14.82 -0.95 5.47
CA ARG A 82 15.15 -1.09 4.04
C ARG A 82 15.63 0.21 3.40
N GLY A 83 15.93 1.22 4.21
CA GLY A 83 16.54 2.48 3.76
C GLY A 83 15.54 3.61 3.47
N MET A 84 14.24 3.43 3.72
CA MET A 84 13.28 4.54 3.65
C MET A 84 13.51 5.52 4.82
N PRO A 85 13.70 6.82 4.56
CA PRO A 85 13.71 7.81 5.63
C PRO A 85 12.37 7.81 6.37
N PRO A 86 12.33 7.76 7.72
CA PRO A 86 11.07 7.74 8.47
C PRO A 86 10.15 8.93 8.19
N ALA A 87 10.70 10.05 7.73
CA ALA A 87 9.95 11.25 7.34
C ALA A 87 9.12 11.08 6.05
N CYS A 88 9.45 10.08 5.22
CA CYS A 88 8.71 9.75 3.99
C CYS A 88 7.54 8.80 4.24
N PHE A 89 7.31 8.39 5.50
CA PHE A 89 6.17 7.56 5.87
C PHE A 89 5.13 8.42 6.61
N HIS A 90 4.02 8.69 5.94
CA HIS A 90 2.90 9.48 6.44
C HIS A 90 1.79 8.52 6.85
N GLN A 91 1.47 8.55 8.14
CA GLN A 91 0.37 7.75 8.68
C GLN A 91 -0.76 8.68 9.07
N GLU A 92 -1.89 8.51 8.39
CA GLU A 92 -3.11 9.21 8.77
C GLU A 92 -3.78 8.41 9.90
N LEU A 93 -3.79 8.99 11.10
CA LEU A 93 -4.43 8.42 12.29
C LEU A 93 -5.95 8.59 12.20
N PHE A 94 -6.59 8.01 11.19
CA PHE A 94 -8.02 7.78 11.24
C PHE A 94 -8.27 6.61 12.20
N GLU A 95 -8.48 6.92 13.47
CA GLU A 95 -9.25 6.02 14.33
C GLU A 95 -10.66 5.91 13.73
N MET A 96 -10.91 4.90 12.90
CA MET A 96 -12.29 4.44 12.70
C MET A 96 -12.73 3.81 14.02
N ARG A 97 -13.36 4.63 14.87
CA ARG A 97 -14.10 4.20 16.05
C ARG A 97 -15.46 3.67 15.64
#